data_AF-A0A9X3LV13-F1
#
_entry.id   AF-A0A9X3LV13-F1
#
_cell.length_a   1.000
_cell.length_b   1.000
_cell.length_c   1.000
_cell.angle_alpha   90.00
_cell.angle_beta   90.00
_cell.angle_gamma   90.00
#
_symmetry.space_group_name_H-M   'P 1'
#
loop_
_entity.id
_entity.type
_entity.pdbx_description
1 polymer ?
#
loop_
_entity_poly.entity_id
_entity_poly.type
_entity_poly.pdbx_seq_one_letter_code
_entity_poly.pdbx_strand_id
1 'polypeptide(L)'
;MTGREAVARVRLTDDAVDDLLRLKRKDPQIVRAVLKKMLLLERSPKAGEPLLGSLVGFRKLVVGNRDYRIIWRETRDLDQTPVLVIAEVWAAGARADSEIYKEMNARLERATSVGHPAAHELAAVLKRLGKRYFDLAPNEEPKSTTQLPGWLVEALRANLQLSCDELSALTQDEAQRLLAEYWSRG
;
A
#
# COMPACT_ATOMS: atom_id res chain seq x y z
N MET A 1 -3.97 28.90 -10.06
CA MET A 1 -3.33 27.87 -9.20
C MET A 1 -3.82 26.52 -9.66
N THR A 2 -3.05 25.82 -10.50
CA THR A 2 -3.33 24.44 -10.90
C THR A 2 -3.08 23.54 -9.70
N GLY A 3 -4.17 23.07 -9.07
CA GLY A 3 -4.08 22.08 -8.01
C GLY A 3 -3.40 20.83 -8.55
N ARG A 4 -2.23 20.49 -8.01
CA ARG A 4 -1.56 19.23 -8.33
C ARG A 4 -2.46 18.12 -7.80
N GLU A 5 -3.18 17.47 -8.70
CA GLU A 5 -4.05 16.35 -8.37
C GLU A 5 -3.20 15.32 -7.60
N ALA A 6 -3.65 14.92 -6.40
CA ALA A 6 -2.93 13.94 -5.61
C ALA A 6 -2.78 12.68 -6.46
N VAL A 7 -1.55 12.35 -6.83
CA VAL A 7 -1.27 11.13 -7.58
C VAL A 7 -1.72 9.96 -6.69
N ALA A 8 -2.13 8.81 -7.23
CA ALA A 8 -2.35 7.58 -6.46
C ALA A 8 -1.17 6.59 -6.69
N ARG A 9 -0.89 5.69 -5.75
CA ARG A 9 0.11 4.60 -5.84
C ARG A 9 -0.60 3.32 -5.47
N VAL A 10 -0.07 2.22 -5.95
CA VAL A 10 -0.53 0.90 -5.56
C VAL A 10 0.54 0.24 -4.71
N ARG A 11 0.14 -0.24 -3.53
CA ARG A 11 0.93 -1.17 -2.71
C ARG A 11 0.20 -2.50 -2.61
N LEU A 12 0.94 -3.60 -2.53
CA LEU A 12 0.39 -4.95 -2.54
C LEU A 12 0.79 -5.66 -1.26
N THR A 13 -0.15 -6.26 -0.55
CA THR A 13 0.19 -7.13 0.59
C THR A 13 0.98 -8.35 0.12
N ASP A 14 1.70 -9.00 1.03
CA ASP A 14 2.36 -10.29 0.75
C ASP A 14 1.39 -11.30 0.11
N ASP A 15 0.19 -11.42 0.67
CA ASP A 15 -0.87 -12.29 0.19
C ASP A 15 -1.28 -11.99 -1.27
N ALA A 16 -1.32 -10.72 -1.68
CA ALA A 16 -1.61 -10.34 -3.05
C ALA A 16 -0.42 -10.53 -4.00
N VAL A 17 0.81 -10.38 -3.52
CA VAL A 17 2.01 -10.75 -4.30
C VAL A 17 1.97 -12.26 -4.59
N ASP A 18 1.63 -13.08 -3.61
CA ASP A 18 1.48 -14.53 -3.78
C ASP A 18 0.37 -14.90 -4.75
N ASP A 19 -0.75 -14.18 -4.72
CA ASP A 19 -1.81 -14.34 -5.71
C ASP A 19 -1.32 -14.04 -7.14
N LEU A 20 -0.53 -12.97 -7.34
CA LEU A 20 0.08 -12.67 -8.64
C LEU A 20 1.04 -13.78 -9.09
N LEU A 21 1.83 -14.35 -8.17
CA LEU A 21 2.72 -15.47 -8.48
C LEU A 21 1.94 -16.73 -8.86
N ARG A 22 0.83 -17.03 -8.18
CA ARG A 22 -0.07 -18.14 -8.54
C ARG A 22 -0.71 -17.91 -9.92
N LEU A 23 -1.19 -16.70 -10.21
CA LEU A 23 -1.72 -16.33 -11.51
C LEU A 23 -0.64 -16.43 -12.61
N LYS A 24 0.60 -16.02 -12.32
CA LYS A 24 1.73 -16.10 -13.27
C LYS A 24 1.98 -17.54 -13.72
N ARG A 25 1.87 -18.51 -12.79
CA ARG A 25 2.01 -19.94 -13.10
C ARG A 25 0.87 -20.46 -13.98
N LYS A 26 -0.34 -19.91 -13.85
CA LYS A 26 -1.51 -20.27 -14.67
C LYS A 26 -1.45 -19.65 -16.06
N ASP A 27 -1.35 -18.33 -16.12
CA ASP A 27 -1.24 -17.57 -17.37
C ASP A 27 -0.57 -16.20 -17.12
N PRO A 28 0.64 -15.98 -17.66
CA PRO A 28 1.33 -14.70 -17.59
C PRO A 28 0.56 -13.50 -18.15
N GLN A 29 -0.36 -13.69 -19.10
CA GLN A 29 -1.18 -12.61 -19.67
C GLN A 29 -2.23 -12.09 -18.70
N ILE A 30 -2.75 -12.96 -17.83
CA ILE A 30 -3.69 -12.58 -16.77
C ILE A 30 -3.00 -11.65 -15.79
N VAL A 31 -1.76 -11.95 -15.42
CA VAL A 31 -0.93 -11.07 -14.59
C VAL A 31 -0.72 -9.71 -15.26
N ARG A 32 -0.42 -9.67 -16.55
CA ARG A 32 -0.31 -8.41 -17.28
C ARG A 32 -1.61 -7.60 -17.26
N ALA A 33 -2.76 -8.25 -17.43
CA ALA A 33 -4.05 -7.59 -17.36
C ALA A 33 -4.37 -7.05 -15.95
N VAL A 34 -4.01 -7.80 -14.90
CA VAL A 34 -4.14 -7.38 -13.50
C VAL A 34 -3.26 -6.16 -13.21
N LEU A 35 -1.98 -6.20 -13.61
CA LEU A 35 -1.04 -5.09 -13.43
C LEU A 35 -1.50 -3.82 -14.16
N LYS A 36 -2.05 -3.95 -15.38
CA LYS A 36 -2.65 -2.81 -16.10
C LYS A 36 -3.82 -2.17 -15.32
N LYS A 37 -4.61 -2.96 -14.60
CA LYS A 37 -5.69 -2.46 -13.74
C LYS A 37 -5.17 -1.83 -12.45
N MET A 38 -4.03 -2.29 -11.92
CA MET A 38 -3.33 -1.59 -10.84
C MET A 38 -2.81 -0.22 -11.29
N LEU A 39 -2.23 -0.13 -12.50
CA LEU A 39 -1.82 1.18 -13.06
C LEU A 39 -3.00 2.14 -13.28
N LEU A 40 -4.20 1.62 -13.56
CA LEU A 40 -5.42 2.43 -13.60
C LEU A 40 -5.72 3.06 -12.24
N LEU A 41 -5.48 2.36 -11.13
CA LEU A 41 -5.73 2.86 -9.78
C LEU A 41 -4.83 4.06 -9.44
N GLU A 42 -3.61 4.10 -9.97
CA GLU A 42 -2.72 5.27 -9.81
C GLU A 42 -3.27 6.56 -10.42
N ARG A 43 -4.18 6.43 -11.41
CA ARG A 43 -4.78 7.56 -12.16
C ARG A 43 -6.24 7.80 -11.77
N SER A 44 -6.93 6.76 -11.32
CA SER A 44 -8.34 6.78 -10.98
C SER A 44 -8.54 6.07 -9.65
N PRO A 45 -8.19 6.73 -8.54
CA PRO A 45 -8.18 6.11 -7.23
C PRO A 45 -9.56 5.73 -6.69
N LYS A 46 -10.65 6.03 -7.40
CA LYS A 46 -12.01 5.60 -7.01
C LYS A 46 -12.56 4.51 -7.93
N ALA A 47 -11.74 3.93 -8.81
CA ALA A 47 -12.20 2.99 -9.83
C ALA A 47 -12.76 1.69 -9.24
N GLY A 48 -13.82 1.17 -9.86
CA GLY A 48 -14.46 -0.06 -9.42
C GLY A 48 -15.64 0.15 -8.49
N GLU A 49 -16.23 -0.95 -8.05
CA GLU A 49 -17.47 -0.96 -7.27
C GLU A 49 -17.15 -1.10 -5.77
N PRO A 50 -17.80 -0.34 -4.88
CA PRO A 50 -17.67 -0.56 -3.45
C PRO A 50 -18.21 -1.94 -3.04
N LEU A 51 -17.57 -2.53 -2.03
CA LEU A 51 -18.05 -3.76 -1.38
C LEU A 51 -18.93 -3.43 -0.18
N LEU A 52 -19.79 -4.38 0.18
CA LEU A 52 -20.77 -4.29 1.25
C LEU A 52 -20.50 -5.35 2.33
N GLY A 53 -21.19 -5.28 3.46
CA GLY A 53 -21.07 -6.24 4.56
C GLY A 53 -19.75 -6.10 5.33
N SER A 54 -19.08 -7.22 5.63
CA SER A 54 -17.79 -7.25 6.33
C SER A 54 -16.65 -6.55 5.58
N LEU A 55 -16.85 -6.29 4.28
CA LEU A 55 -15.86 -5.67 3.39
C LEU A 55 -16.17 -4.19 3.09
N VAL A 56 -16.97 -3.53 3.92
CA VAL A 56 -17.12 -2.07 3.85
C VAL A 56 -15.75 -1.40 3.96
N GLY A 57 -15.51 -0.38 3.13
CA GLY A 57 -14.21 0.27 2.98
C GLY A 57 -13.34 -0.32 1.87
N PHE A 58 -13.70 -1.50 1.34
CA PHE A 58 -13.07 -2.09 0.17
C PHE A 58 -13.85 -1.82 -1.12
N ARG A 59 -13.16 -1.96 -2.24
CA ARG A 59 -13.62 -1.84 -3.62
C ARG A 59 -13.13 -3.03 -4.43
N LYS A 60 -13.87 -3.36 -5.49
CA LYS A 60 -13.48 -4.39 -6.46
C LYS A 60 -13.29 -3.80 -7.85
N LEU A 61 -12.21 -4.21 -8.51
CA LEU A 61 -12.01 -4.04 -9.94
C LEU A 61 -12.11 -5.37 -10.66
N VAL A 62 -12.73 -5.34 -11.83
CA VAL A 62 -12.89 -6.50 -12.70
C VAL A 62 -11.82 -6.48 -13.79
N VAL A 63 -11.19 -7.63 -14.05
CA VAL A 63 -10.07 -7.79 -14.98
C VAL A 63 -10.42 -8.81 -16.07
N GLY A 64 -10.00 -8.56 -17.31
CA GLY A 64 -10.27 -9.41 -18.46
C GLY A 64 -11.77 -9.49 -18.80
N ASN A 65 -12.24 -10.66 -19.23
CA ASN A 65 -13.66 -10.94 -19.53
C ASN A 65 -14.51 -11.18 -18.28
N ARG A 66 -14.17 -10.51 -17.17
CA ARG A 66 -14.81 -10.60 -15.85
C ARG A 66 -14.49 -11.86 -15.03
N ASP A 67 -13.54 -12.63 -15.51
CA ASP A 67 -13.06 -13.85 -14.86
C ASP A 67 -12.21 -13.56 -13.63
N TYR A 68 -11.59 -12.37 -13.52
CA TYR A 68 -10.68 -12.05 -12.42
C TYR A 68 -11.07 -10.76 -11.70
N ARG A 69 -10.75 -10.68 -10.41
CA ARG A 69 -11.00 -9.51 -9.55
C ARG A 69 -9.75 -9.08 -8.80
N ILE A 70 -9.65 -7.78 -8.58
CA ILE A 70 -8.71 -7.13 -7.67
C ILE A 70 -9.55 -6.54 -6.54
N ILE A 71 -9.32 -6.97 -5.30
CA ILE A 71 -9.94 -6.37 -4.10
C ILE A 71 -8.94 -5.41 -3.48
N TRP A 72 -9.37 -4.17 -3.27
CA TRP A 72 -8.51 -3.12 -2.79
C TRP A 72 -9.25 -2.09 -1.92
N ARG A 73 -8.58 -1.34 -1.06
CA ARG A 73 -9.17 -0.24 -0.26
C ARG A 73 -8.29 0.98 -0.31
N GLU A 74 -8.80 2.18 -0.02
CA GLU A 74 -7.96 3.39 0.14
C GLU A 74 -7.32 3.40 1.54
N THR A 75 -6.01 3.60 1.67
CA THR A 75 -5.35 3.85 2.97
C THR A 75 -4.48 5.11 2.92
N ARG A 76 -4.05 5.61 4.10
CA ARG A 76 -3.14 6.75 4.26
C ARG A 76 -1.83 6.28 4.92
N ASP A 77 -0.68 6.79 4.49
CA ASP A 77 0.62 6.57 5.15
C ASP A 77 0.72 7.43 6.42
N LEU A 78 1.65 7.04 7.29
CA LEU A 78 1.87 7.61 8.62
C LEU A 78 2.35 9.07 8.60
N ASP A 79 2.90 9.53 7.47
CA ASP A 79 3.59 10.83 7.36
C ASP A 79 2.71 12.01 6.92
N GLN A 80 1.38 11.91 7.05
CA GLN A 80 0.39 12.99 6.79
C GLN A 80 0.53 13.78 5.46
N THR A 81 1.41 13.36 4.55
CA THR A 81 1.32 13.74 3.14
C THR A 81 -0.02 13.18 2.65
N PRO A 82 -0.80 13.86 1.80
CA PRO A 82 -2.01 13.27 1.24
C PRO A 82 -1.62 12.06 0.40
N VAL A 83 -1.61 10.92 1.08
CA VAL A 83 -1.12 9.66 0.55
C VAL A 83 -2.16 9.24 -0.44
N LEU A 84 -1.71 9.26 -1.69
CA LEU A 84 -2.02 8.28 -2.69
C LEU A 84 -2.97 7.23 -2.16
N VAL A 85 -4.17 7.16 -2.73
CA VAL A 85 -5.05 6.01 -2.50
C VAL A 85 -4.24 4.75 -2.79
N ILE A 86 -3.73 4.14 -1.73
CA ILE A 86 -2.99 2.89 -1.80
C ILE A 86 -4.05 1.90 -2.14
N ALA A 87 -4.14 1.46 -3.39
CA ALA A 87 -4.97 0.31 -3.68
C ALA A 87 -4.30 -0.91 -3.10
N GLU A 88 -4.49 -1.13 -1.80
CA GLU A 88 -3.93 -2.26 -1.09
C GLU A 88 -4.57 -3.48 -1.71
N VAL A 89 -3.88 -4.14 -2.64
CA VAL A 89 -4.44 -5.33 -3.25
C VAL A 89 -4.34 -6.40 -2.18
N TRP A 90 -5.48 -6.94 -1.80
CA TRP A 90 -5.54 -8.05 -0.86
C TRP A 90 -5.74 -9.36 -1.57
N ALA A 91 -6.41 -9.36 -2.73
CA ALA A 91 -6.60 -10.57 -3.49
C ALA A 91 -6.67 -10.31 -5.01
N ALA A 92 -6.06 -11.21 -5.78
CA ALA A 92 -6.14 -11.27 -7.24
C ALA A 92 -6.46 -12.71 -7.70
N GLY A 93 -7.70 -12.97 -8.07
CA GLY A 93 -8.17 -14.34 -8.29
C GLY A 93 -9.39 -14.46 -9.18
N ALA A 94 -9.69 -15.70 -9.58
CA ALA A 94 -10.82 -16.00 -10.45
C ALA A 94 -12.17 -15.80 -9.74
N ARG A 95 -13.23 -15.46 -10.50
CA ARG A 95 -14.59 -15.23 -10.02
C ARG A 95 -15.29 -16.50 -9.57
N ALA A 96 -15.01 -17.60 -10.28
CA ALA A 96 -15.96 -18.69 -10.47
C ALA A 96 -16.56 -19.19 -9.15
N ASP A 97 -15.80 -19.14 -8.06
CA ASP A 97 -16.15 -19.90 -6.87
C ASP A 97 -16.47 -19.06 -5.63
N SER A 98 -16.60 -17.72 -5.72
CA SER A 98 -16.71 -16.82 -4.54
C SER A 98 -15.52 -16.85 -3.56
N GLU A 99 -14.54 -17.71 -3.82
CA GLU A 99 -13.34 -17.94 -3.01
C GLU A 99 -12.52 -16.68 -2.77
N ILE A 100 -12.49 -15.75 -3.73
CA ILE A 100 -11.78 -14.49 -3.54
C ILE A 100 -12.33 -13.67 -2.37
N TYR A 101 -13.64 -13.74 -2.09
CA TYR A 101 -14.26 -13.02 -0.97
C TYR A 101 -14.10 -13.78 0.36
N LYS A 102 -14.13 -15.12 0.33
CA LYS A 102 -13.87 -15.94 1.52
C LYS A 102 -12.44 -15.78 2.00
N GLU A 103 -11.49 -15.91 1.07
CA GLU A 103 -10.07 -15.71 1.34
C GLU A 103 -9.81 -14.28 1.81
N MET A 104 -10.47 -13.29 1.21
CA MET A 104 -10.39 -11.89 1.67
C MET A 104 -10.85 -11.72 3.12
N ASN A 105 -12.00 -12.29 3.50
CA ASN A 105 -12.48 -12.21 4.87
C ASN A 105 -11.47 -12.88 5.84
N ALA A 106 -10.95 -14.06 5.49
CA ALA A 106 -9.94 -14.74 6.32
C ALA A 106 -8.66 -13.91 6.47
N ARG A 107 -8.20 -13.24 5.41
CA ARG A 107 -7.06 -12.32 5.46
C ARG A 107 -7.35 -11.14 6.38
N LEU A 108 -8.54 -10.55 6.29
CA LEU A 108 -8.94 -9.42 7.12
C LEU A 108 -9.01 -9.78 8.61
N GLU A 109 -9.54 -10.97 8.94
CA GLU A 109 -9.56 -11.50 10.30
C GLU A 109 -8.14 -11.66 10.86
N ARG A 110 -7.22 -12.26 10.07
CA ARG A 110 -5.80 -12.37 10.45
C ARG A 110 -5.15 -11.02 10.72
N ALA A 111 -5.35 -10.05 9.84
CA ALA A 111 -4.77 -8.72 9.99
C ALA A 111 -5.34 -7.94 11.18
N THR A 112 -6.62 -8.14 11.50
CA THR A 112 -7.23 -7.55 12.69
C THR A 112 -6.61 -8.12 13.97
N SER A 113 -6.12 -9.36 13.91
CA SER A 113 -5.58 -10.09 15.06
C SER A 113 -4.08 -9.86 15.28
N VAL A 114 -3.30 -9.71 14.20
CA VAL A 114 -1.82 -9.64 14.24
C VAL A 114 -1.28 -8.26 13.88
N GLY A 115 -2.14 -7.34 13.43
CA GLY A 115 -1.75 -6.03 12.91
C GLY A 115 -1.78 -5.96 11.39
N HIS A 116 -1.64 -4.74 10.86
CA HIS A 116 -1.79 -4.48 9.43
C HIS A 116 -0.66 -5.18 8.62
N PRO A 117 -0.97 -5.95 7.54
CA PRO A 117 0.06 -6.62 6.76
C PRO A 117 1.05 -5.64 6.14
N ALA A 118 2.30 -6.11 5.96
CA ALA A 118 3.29 -5.39 5.18
C ALA A 118 2.83 -5.29 3.72
N ALA A 119 3.05 -4.13 3.10
CA ALA A 119 2.70 -3.87 1.71
C ALA A 119 3.93 -3.44 0.90
N HIS A 120 4.03 -3.97 -0.33
CA HIS A 120 5.14 -3.74 -1.26
C HIS A 120 4.73 -2.77 -2.37
N GLU A 121 5.64 -1.88 -2.77
CA GLU A 121 5.44 -0.97 -3.90
C GLU A 121 5.20 -1.74 -5.21
N LEU A 122 4.30 -1.24 -6.07
CA LEU A 122 4.05 -1.85 -7.38
C LEU A 122 5.33 -1.97 -8.24
N ALA A 123 6.20 -0.95 -8.20
CA ALA A 123 7.48 -0.98 -8.91
C ALA A 123 8.40 -2.11 -8.41
N ALA A 124 8.47 -2.34 -7.10
CA ALA A 124 9.22 -3.43 -6.50
C ALA A 124 8.64 -4.80 -6.90
N VAL A 125 7.31 -4.92 -6.91
CA VAL A 125 6.63 -6.16 -7.35
C VAL A 125 6.89 -6.45 -8.83
N LEU A 126 6.82 -5.46 -9.71
CA LEU A 126 7.14 -5.62 -11.15
C LEU A 126 8.58 -6.14 -11.35
N LYS A 127 9.55 -5.62 -10.58
CA LYS A 127 10.93 -6.12 -10.59
C LYS A 127 11.00 -7.60 -10.17
N ARG A 128 10.28 -8.00 -9.12
CA ARG A 128 10.21 -9.42 -8.67
C ARG A 128 9.56 -10.34 -9.71
N LEU A 129 8.54 -9.87 -10.44
CA LEU A 129 7.86 -10.66 -11.48
C LEU A 129 8.72 -10.88 -12.73
N GLY A 130 9.70 -10.01 -12.99
CA GLY A 130 10.75 -10.18 -14.00
C GLY A 130 10.53 -9.42 -15.30
N LYS A 131 11.52 -9.51 -16.21
CA LYS A 131 11.68 -8.62 -17.38
C LYS A 131 10.49 -8.51 -18.33
N ARG A 132 9.61 -9.51 -18.33
CA ARG A 132 8.41 -9.58 -19.20
C ARG A 132 7.36 -8.50 -18.91
N TYR A 133 7.47 -7.82 -17.77
CA TYR A 133 6.51 -6.80 -17.33
C TYR A 133 7.15 -5.41 -17.23
N PHE A 134 8.40 -5.22 -17.68
CA PHE A 134 9.10 -3.93 -17.61
C PHE A 134 8.54 -2.86 -18.55
N ASP A 135 7.75 -3.24 -19.54
CA ASP A 135 6.99 -2.31 -20.38
C ASP A 135 5.88 -1.57 -19.60
N LEU A 136 5.53 -2.07 -18.41
CA LEU A 136 4.62 -1.42 -17.49
C LEU A 136 5.41 -0.40 -16.66
N ALA A 137 5.11 0.89 -16.87
CA ALA A 137 5.75 2.01 -16.16
C ALA A 137 4.84 2.51 -15.02
N PRO A 138 4.99 1.98 -13.78
CA PRO A 138 4.30 2.51 -12.61
C PRO A 138 4.86 3.88 -12.23
N ASN A 139 4.06 4.69 -11.54
CA ASN A 139 4.58 5.90 -10.94
C ASN A 139 5.59 5.57 -9.83
N GLU A 140 6.75 6.24 -9.84
CA GLU A 140 7.75 6.07 -8.78
C GLU A 140 7.19 6.56 -7.44
N GLU A 141 7.43 5.81 -6.35
CA GLU A 141 7.21 6.35 -5.01
C GLU A 141 8.16 7.54 -4.81
N PRO A 142 7.67 8.70 -4.33
CA PRO A 142 8.58 9.76 -3.94
C PRO A 142 9.54 9.16 -2.91
N LYS A 143 10.84 9.30 -3.14
CA LYS A 143 11.85 8.95 -2.14
C LYS A 143 11.45 9.71 -0.88
N SER A 144 11.09 9.00 0.19
CA SER A 144 10.84 9.64 1.48
C SER A 144 12.06 10.48 1.78
N THR A 145 11.91 11.79 1.69
CA THR A 145 12.90 12.70 2.24
C THR A 145 12.79 12.47 3.73
N THR A 146 13.73 11.70 4.28
CA THR A 146 13.88 11.39 5.70
C THR A 146 14.14 12.69 6.44
N GLN A 147 13.11 13.53 6.58
CA GLN A 147 13.09 14.64 7.49
C GLN A 147 12.02 14.32 8.49
N LEU A 148 12.44 14.17 9.74
CA LEU A 148 11.53 14.02 10.87
C LEU A 148 10.45 15.10 10.79
N PRO A 149 9.17 14.78 11.06
CA PRO A 149 8.10 15.76 11.10
C PRO A 149 8.47 16.94 12.02
N GLY A 150 8.14 18.17 11.62
CA GLY A 150 8.54 19.38 12.35
C GLY A 150 8.13 19.37 13.83
N TRP A 151 6.94 18.85 14.15
CA TRP A 151 6.48 18.71 15.54
C TRP A 151 7.35 17.74 16.35
N LEU A 152 7.89 16.70 15.72
CA LEU A 152 8.74 15.69 16.38
C LEU A 152 10.14 16.25 16.62
N VAL A 153 10.67 17.02 15.66
CA VAL A 153 11.92 17.80 15.81
C VAL A 153 11.77 18.78 16.97
N GLU A 154 10.70 19.55 17.02
CA GLU A 154 10.44 20.53 18.09
C GLU A 154 10.32 19.84 19.46
N ALA A 155 9.56 18.74 19.55
CA ALA A 155 9.39 17.98 20.79
C ALA A 155 10.72 17.41 21.29
N LEU A 156 11.54 16.83 20.40
CA LEU A 156 12.86 16.29 20.77
C LEU A 156 13.83 17.39 21.20
N ARG A 157 13.83 18.56 20.55
CA ARG A 157 14.64 19.71 20.97
C ARG A 157 14.20 20.26 22.33
N ALA A 158 12.89 20.36 22.56
CA ALA A 158 12.34 20.91 23.80
C ALA A 158 12.55 19.97 25.00
N ASN A 159 12.41 18.66 24.80
CA ASN A 159 12.45 17.67 25.90
C ASN A 159 13.82 17.03 26.09
N LEU A 160 14.56 16.75 25.01
CA LEU A 160 15.83 16.02 25.03
C LEU A 160 17.03 16.88 24.60
N GLN A 161 16.81 18.14 24.21
CA GLN A 161 17.86 19.10 23.81
C GLN A 161 18.78 18.61 22.69
N LEU A 162 18.29 17.71 21.84
CA LEU A 162 19.07 17.17 20.73
C LEU A 162 19.47 18.27 19.73
N SER A 163 20.71 18.21 19.26
CA SER A 163 21.25 19.09 18.23
C SER A 163 20.69 18.75 16.83
N CYS A 164 20.85 19.66 15.88
CA CYS A 164 20.41 19.44 14.50
C CYS A 164 21.11 18.23 13.86
N ASP A 165 22.38 17.99 14.19
CA ASP A 165 23.15 16.86 13.67
C ASP A 165 22.62 15.54 14.22
N GLU A 166 22.33 15.46 15.52
CA GLU A 166 21.73 14.29 16.16
C GLU A 166 20.33 13.99 15.59
N LEU A 167 19.52 15.02 15.36
CA LEU A 167 18.18 14.87 14.78
C LEU A 167 18.22 14.40 13.32
N SER A 168 19.23 14.82 12.56
CA SER A 168 19.42 14.39 11.17
C SER A 168 19.84 12.93 11.03
N ALA A 169 20.44 12.37 12.07
CA ALA A 169 20.88 10.98 12.13
C ALA A 169 19.78 10.01 12.59
N LEU A 170 18.68 10.53 13.17
CA LEU A 170 17.59 9.72 13.70
C LEU A 170 16.58 9.36 12.61
N THR A 171 16.19 8.08 12.61
CA THR A 171 14.98 7.65 11.90
C THR A 171 13.73 8.10 12.67
N GLN A 172 12.59 8.17 11.98
CA GLN A 172 11.31 8.53 12.61
C GLN A 172 10.92 7.59 13.75
N ASP A 173 11.15 6.29 13.59
CA ASP A 173 10.84 5.29 14.62
C ASP A 173 11.73 5.45 15.86
N GLU A 174 13.03 5.74 15.68
CA GLU A 174 13.96 6.01 16.79
C GLU A 174 13.59 7.31 17.52
N ALA A 175 13.27 8.35 16.76
CA ALA A 175 12.82 9.63 17.28
C ALA A 175 11.53 9.49 18.12
N GLN A 176 10.54 8.73 17.63
CA GLN A 176 9.31 8.44 18.37
C GLN A 176 9.58 7.61 19.64
N ARG A 177 10.48 6.62 19.57
CA ARG A 177 10.85 5.79 20.71
C ARG A 177 11.51 6.60 21.81
N LEU A 178 12.46 7.48 21.48
CA LEU A 178 13.14 8.35 22.44
C LEU A 178 12.15 9.24 23.19
N LEU A 179 11.18 9.82 22.47
CA LEU A 179 10.17 10.67 23.08
C LEU A 179 9.18 9.89 23.96
N ALA A 180 8.77 8.70 23.52
CA ALA A 180 7.92 7.80 24.31
C ALA A 180 8.61 7.32 25.58
N GLU A 181 9.91 6.97 25.51
CA GLU A 181 10.71 6.60 26.68
C GLU A 181 10.81 7.76 27.67
N TYR A 182 11.05 8.98 27.19
CA TYR A 182 11.09 10.18 28.05
C TYR A 182 9.76 10.40 28.80
N TRP A 183 8.63 10.33 28.11
CA TRP A 183 7.31 10.51 28.73
C TRP A 183 6.86 9.33 29.60
N SER A 184 7.44 8.13 29.42
CA SER A 184 7.17 6.99 30.30
C SER A 184 7.91 7.07 31.65
N ARG A 185 8.89 7.96 31.77
CA ARG A 185 9.74 8.14 32.97
C ARG A 185 9.34 9.33 33.85
N GLY A 186 8.39 10.16 33.42
CA GLY A 186 7.82 11.28 34.17
C GLY A 186 6.45 10.93 34.73
#